data_AF-R6CC66-F1
#
_entry.id   AF-R6CC66-F1
#
_cell.length_a   1.000
_cell.length_b   1.000
_cell.length_c   1.000
_cell.angle_alpha   90.00
_cell.angle_beta   90.00
_cell.angle_gamma   90.00
#
_symmetry.space_group_name_H-M   'P 1'
#
loop_
_entity.id
_entity.type
_entity.pdbx_description
1 polymer ?
#
loop_
_entity_poly.entity_id
_entity_poly.type
_entity_poly.pdbx_seq_one_letter_code
_entity_poly.pdbx_strand_id
1 'polypeptide(L)'
;MRNIKSKTYEEFVEKFKPKKTTDDCYTPSEIYEVIKDWVCKRYNIDPENVIRPFWPGGDYEKDEYPPGCVVVDNPPFSILKNICEFYLERGIPFFLFAPSLTALSGKTTWDRMNHIVCDCTIEYENGATVKTSFITSFEPETVAETSPELTKLVNDTTEKLRQENARKLSKYDYPDHIVTAAMMQKMARYGVHFRVRREECQHVRSLDAQRAMKKTIYGAGLLLSDQAAARKQNAEKQAAEKAAEDTICYELSERERELVEELNKSTLY
;
A
#
# COMPACT_ATOMS: atom_id res chain seq x y z
N MET A 1 -40.36 0.18 -27.82
CA MET A 1 -40.30 1.25 -26.80
C MET A 1 -38.97 1.13 -26.05
N ARG A 2 -38.09 2.13 -26.15
CA ARG A 2 -36.82 2.15 -25.38
C ARG A 2 -37.16 2.48 -23.93
N ASN A 3 -36.79 1.59 -23.02
CA ASN A 3 -37.03 1.71 -21.60
C ASN A 3 -35.99 2.67 -21.01
N ILE A 4 -36.35 3.95 -20.84
CA ILE A 4 -35.51 4.92 -20.13
C ILE A 4 -35.70 4.65 -18.64
N LYS A 5 -34.73 3.97 -18.03
CA LYS A 5 -34.65 3.86 -16.57
C LYS A 5 -34.49 5.27 -15.99
N SER A 6 -35.49 5.78 -15.27
CA SER A 6 -35.34 7.01 -14.50
C SER A 6 -34.32 6.75 -13.39
N LYS A 7 -33.14 7.37 -13.48
CA LYS A 7 -32.25 7.48 -12.33
C LYS A 7 -32.92 8.38 -11.32
N THR A 8 -33.03 7.93 -10.07
CA THR A 8 -33.60 8.77 -9.02
C THR A 8 -32.70 10.00 -8.81
N TYR A 9 -33.30 11.12 -8.42
CA TYR A 9 -32.56 12.36 -8.09
C TYR A 9 -31.46 12.09 -7.05
N GLU A 10 -31.68 11.14 -6.15
CA GLU A 10 -30.72 10.65 -5.16
C GLU A 10 -29.47 10.01 -5.80
N GLU A 11 -29.61 9.13 -6.80
CA GLU A 11 -28.47 8.55 -7.54
C GLU A 11 -27.71 9.60 -8.34
N PHE A 12 -28.40 10.65 -8.80
CA PHE A 12 -27.78 11.77 -9.50
C PHE A 12 -26.97 12.62 -8.52
N VAL A 13 -27.54 12.98 -7.36
CA VAL A 13 -26.86 13.74 -6.29
C VAL A 13 -25.65 12.98 -5.74
N GLU A 14 -25.76 11.66 -5.59
CA GLU A 14 -24.67 10.81 -5.12
C GLU A 14 -23.46 10.81 -6.07
N LYS A 15 -23.70 11.00 -7.37
CA LYS A 15 -22.65 11.14 -8.39
C LYS A 15 -21.89 12.47 -8.34
N PHE A 16 -22.49 13.50 -7.75
CA PHE A 16 -21.89 14.83 -7.56
C PHE A 16 -21.38 15.06 -6.14
N LYS A 17 -21.59 14.12 -5.22
CA LYS A 17 -20.85 14.12 -3.97
C LYS A 17 -19.36 13.98 -4.31
N PRO A 18 -18.49 14.85 -3.78
CA PRO A 18 -17.05 14.68 -3.93
C PRO A 18 -16.70 13.24 -3.57
N LYS A 19 -16.06 12.50 -4.48
CA LYS A 19 -15.50 11.20 -4.12
C LYS A 19 -14.54 11.47 -2.96
N LYS A 20 -14.71 10.78 -1.83
CA LYS A 20 -13.71 10.79 -0.76
C LYS A 20 -12.37 10.44 -1.41
N THR A 21 -11.50 11.43 -1.57
CA THR A 21 -10.13 11.20 -2.01
C THR A 21 -9.40 10.54 -0.85
N THR A 22 -8.24 9.94 -1.12
CA THR A 22 -7.36 9.40 -0.06
C THR A 22 -6.94 10.47 0.96
N ASP A 23 -7.16 11.74 0.63
CA ASP A 23 -6.78 12.90 1.44
C ASP A 23 -7.72 13.16 2.64
N ASP A 24 -8.97 12.68 2.61
CA ASP A 24 -9.98 12.91 3.66
C ASP A 24 -10.27 11.64 4.46
N CYS A 25 -9.22 10.93 4.89
CA CYS A 25 -9.39 9.65 5.55
C CYS A 25 -8.55 9.49 6.80
N TYR A 26 -9.22 9.03 7.86
CA TYR A 26 -8.55 8.66 9.09
C TYR A 26 -7.77 7.36 8.94
N THR A 27 -6.63 7.33 9.61
CA THR A 27 -5.88 6.10 9.87
C THR A 27 -6.65 5.27 10.91
N PRO A 28 -6.79 3.94 10.75
CA PRO A 28 -7.39 3.10 11.78
C PRO A 28 -6.74 3.36 13.14
N SER A 29 -7.55 3.49 14.19
CA SER A 29 -7.09 3.99 15.48
C SER A 29 -5.94 3.13 16.05
N GLU A 30 -6.03 1.80 15.93
CA GLU A 30 -5.02 0.87 16.41
C GLU A 30 -3.69 1.01 15.66
N ILE A 31 -3.74 1.31 14.35
CA ILE A 31 -2.53 1.57 13.55
C ILE A 31 -1.93 2.92 13.96
N TYR A 32 -2.75 3.94 14.12
CA TYR A 32 -2.32 5.26 14.54
C TYR A 32 -1.63 5.21 15.91
N GLU A 33 -2.25 4.57 16.91
CA GLU A 33 -1.68 4.47 18.26
C GLU A 33 -0.34 3.73 18.27
N VAL A 34 -0.19 2.64 17.51
CA VAL A 34 1.10 1.92 17.40
C VAL A 34 2.20 2.81 16.82
N ILE A 35 1.87 3.64 15.84
CA ILE A 35 2.82 4.59 15.24
C ILE A 35 3.12 5.71 16.22
N LYS A 36 2.10 6.30 16.87
CA LYS A 36 2.25 7.34 17.89
C LYS A 36 3.15 6.87 19.03
N ASP A 37 2.93 5.67 19.56
CA ASP A 37 3.72 5.08 20.64
C ASP A 37 5.18 4.91 20.23
N TRP A 38 5.44 4.41 19.00
CA TRP A 38 6.79 4.28 18.48
C TRP A 38 7.49 5.63 18.34
N VAL A 39 6.79 6.64 17.79
CA VAL A 39 7.30 8.02 17.62
C VAL A 39 7.63 8.63 18.98
N CYS A 40 6.70 8.53 19.95
CA CYS A 40 6.88 9.08 21.29
C CYS A 40 8.08 8.44 21.99
N LYS A 41 8.23 7.12 21.86
CA LYS A 41 9.37 6.38 22.42
C LYS A 41 10.69 6.75 21.75
N ARG A 42 10.74 6.82 20.42
CA ARG A 42 11.98 7.10 19.68
C ARG A 42 12.52 8.50 19.99
N TYR A 43 11.65 9.49 19.97
CA TYR A 43 12.04 10.89 20.10
C TYR A 43 11.82 11.47 21.49
N ASN A 44 11.47 10.63 22.47
CA ASN A 44 11.19 11.02 23.86
C ASN A 44 10.16 12.17 23.95
N ILE A 45 9.05 12.01 23.21
CA ILE A 45 7.93 12.96 23.18
C ILE A 45 6.90 12.52 24.23
N ASP A 46 6.40 13.47 25.01
CA ASP A 46 5.24 13.25 25.89
C ASP A 46 3.99 13.00 25.03
N PRO A 47 3.29 11.85 25.16
CA PRO A 47 2.08 11.55 24.39
C PRO A 47 0.97 12.60 24.50
N GLU A 48 0.95 13.42 25.56
CA GLU A 48 0.00 14.52 25.75
C GLU A 48 0.32 15.76 24.90
N ASN A 49 1.56 15.88 24.41
CA ASN A 49 1.97 16.97 23.53
C ASN A 49 1.71 16.67 22.04
N VAL A 50 1.23 15.47 21.72
CA VAL A 50 0.93 15.06 20.34
C VAL A 50 -0.40 15.68 19.90
N ILE A 51 -0.39 16.37 18.76
CA ILE A 51 -1.58 16.96 18.15
C ILE A 51 -1.87 16.38 16.75
N ARG A 52 -3.14 16.46 16.35
CA ARG A 52 -3.68 15.93 15.10
C ARG A 52 -4.52 16.98 14.36
N PRO A 53 -3.87 17.89 13.61
CA PRO A 53 -4.57 19.01 12.98
C PRO A 53 -5.33 18.60 11.71
N PHE A 54 -5.19 17.37 11.22
CA PHE A 54 -5.84 16.94 9.99
C PHE A 54 -7.13 16.17 10.26
N TRP A 55 -8.23 16.77 9.81
CA TRP A 55 -9.56 16.17 9.83
C TRP A 55 -10.37 16.67 8.62
N PRO A 56 -11.39 15.93 8.16
CA PRO A 56 -12.15 16.31 6.96
C PRO A 56 -12.79 17.69 7.07
N GLY A 57 -12.36 18.62 6.20
CA GLY A 57 -12.82 20.02 6.21
C GLY A 57 -12.06 20.94 7.17
N GLY A 58 -11.03 20.43 7.85
CA GLY A 58 -10.13 21.21 8.70
C GLY A 58 -9.16 22.09 7.91
N ASP A 59 -8.68 23.16 8.55
CA ASP A 59 -7.67 24.07 8.02
C ASP A 59 -6.48 24.10 8.97
N TYR A 60 -5.48 23.27 8.68
CA TYR A 60 -4.28 23.11 9.51
C TYR A 60 -3.49 24.43 9.66
N GLU A 61 -3.67 25.40 8.76
CA GLU A 61 -2.98 26.68 8.83
C GLU A 61 -3.53 27.60 9.92
N LYS A 62 -4.79 27.39 10.32
CA LYS A 62 -5.52 28.13 11.34
C LYS A 62 -5.61 27.39 12.68
N ASP A 63 -5.06 26.20 12.76
CA ASP A 63 -5.05 25.42 14.00
C ASP A 63 -4.11 26.06 15.04
N GLU A 64 -4.30 25.72 16.31
CA GLU A 64 -3.43 26.15 17.39
C GLU A 64 -2.26 25.16 17.57
N TYR A 65 -1.05 25.71 17.67
CA TYR A 65 0.19 24.95 17.89
C TYR A 65 0.83 25.39 19.20
N PRO A 66 0.40 24.83 20.35
CA PRO A 66 0.96 25.20 21.65
C PRO A 66 2.48 24.97 21.71
N PRO A 67 3.22 25.75 22.51
CA PRO A 67 4.64 25.51 22.72
C PRO A 67 4.92 24.08 23.18
N GLY A 68 5.84 23.40 22.49
CA GLY A 68 6.21 22.02 22.81
C GLY A 68 5.32 20.93 22.18
N CYS A 69 4.29 21.32 21.41
CA CYS A 69 3.49 20.34 20.66
C CYS A 69 4.31 19.67 19.55
N VAL A 70 3.90 18.45 19.19
CA VAL A 70 4.43 17.70 18.05
C VAL A 70 3.27 17.20 17.22
N VAL A 71 3.29 17.48 15.92
CA VAL A 71 2.29 16.96 14.99
C VAL A 71 2.63 15.51 14.67
N VAL A 72 1.76 14.57 15.03
CA VAL A 72 1.88 13.16 14.60
C VAL A 72 0.56 12.79 13.95
N ASP A 73 0.50 12.79 12.62
CA ASP A 73 -0.79 12.67 11.95
C ASP A 73 -0.71 12.26 10.47
N ASN A 74 -1.86 11.90 9.90
CA ASN A 74 -2.03 11.53 8.51
C ASN A 74 -2.56 12.73 7.68
N PRO A 75 -1.69 13.48 6.98
CA PRO A 75 -2.11 14.63 6.22
C PRO A 75 -2.79 14.25 4.90
N PRO A 76 -3.51 15.18 4.26
CA PRO A 76 -3.88 15.06 2.86
C PRO A 76 -2.61 14.99 1.98
N PHE A 77 -2.38 13.84 1.34
CA PHE A 77 -1.15 13.57 0.60
C PHE A 77 -0.99 14.47 -0.63
N SER A 78 -2.08 14.93 -1.24
CA SER A 78 -2.03 15.84 -2.40
C SER A 78 -1.36 17.18 -2.10
N ILE A 79 -1.34 17.63 -0.84
CA ILE A 79 -0.73 18.89 -0.41
C ILE A 79 0.37 18.68 0.64
N LEU A 80 0.85 17.45 0.82
CA LEU A 80 1.89 17.07 1.79
C LEU A 80 3.12 17.99 1.70
N LYS A 81 3.54 18.35 0.49
CA LYS A 81 4.66 19.28 0.28
C LYS A 81 4.42 20.63 0.98
N ASN A 82 3.25 21.24 0.76
CA ASN A 82 2.92 22.55 1.31
C ASN A 82 2.83 22.48 2.85
N ILE A 83 2.28 21.38 3.37
CA ILE A 83 2.22 21.11 4.82
C ILE A 83 3.63 21.02 5.42
N CYS A 84 4.54 20.27 4.80
CA CYS A 84 5.92 20.19 5.26
C CYS A 84 6.61 21.56 5.20
N GLU A 85 6.45 22.33 4.12
CA GLU A 85 7.01 23.69 4.01
C GLU A 85 6.50 24.59 5.14
N PHE A 86 5.19 24.58 5.39
CA PHE A 86 4.56 25.34 6.45
C PHE A 86 5.11 25.01 7.84
N TYR A 87 5.24 23.72 8.18
CA TYR A 87 5.77 23.31 9.48
C TYR A 87 7.25 23.63 9.63
N LEU A 88 8.06 23.40 8.58
CA LEU A 88 9.49 23.72 8.58
C LEU A 88 9.72 25.23 8.73
N GLU A 89 8.94 26.08 8.07
CA GLU A 89 9.06 27.54 8.15
C GLU A 89 8.67 28.10 9.53
N ARG A 90 7.73 27.45 10.21
CA ARG A 90 7.25 27.84 11.55
C ARG A 90 8.00 27.15 12.69
N GLY A 91 8.92 26.24 12.39
CA GLY A 91 9.63 25.45 13.40
C GLY A 91 8.71 24.53 14.21
N ILE A 92 7.61 24.06 13.61
CA ILE A 92 6.67 23.13 14.24
C ILE A 92 7.23 21.70 14.06
N PRO A 93 7.54 20.97 15.13
CA PRO A 93 8.01 19.59 15.01
C PRO A 93 6.92 18.66 14.49
N PHE A 94 7.26 17.75 13.57
CA PHE A 94 6.29 16.84 12.97
C PHE A 94 6.83 15.44 12.67
N PHE A 95 5.90 14.50 12.63
CA PHE A 95 6.01 13.16 12.09
C PHE A 95 4.74 12.86 11.28
N LEU A 96 4.85 12.88 9.96
CA LEU A 96 3.73 12.80 9.04
C LEU A 96 3.75 11.49 8.26
N PHE A 97 2.56 10.96 7.99
CA PHE A 97 2.38 9.83 7.10
C PHE A 97 2.56 10.31 5.66
N ALA A 98 3.17 9.49 4.82
CA ALA A 98 3.46 9.82 3.43
C ALA A 98 3.31 8.60 2.51
N PRO A 99 2.93 8.78 1.24
CA PRO A 99 2.96 7.68 0.27
C PRO A 99 4.40 7.22 0.03
N SER A 100 4.70 5.94 0.25
CA SER A 100 6.08 5.42 0.23
C SER A 100 6.82 5.69 -1.07
N LEU A 101 6.13 5.56 -2.20
CA LEU A 101 6.74 5.66 -3.53
C LEU A 101 7.06 7.11 -3.95
N THR A 102 6.43 8.09 -3.31
CA THR A 102 6.61 9.52 -3.63
C THR A 102 7.14 10.31 -2.44
N ALA A 103 7.59 9.64 -1.37
CA ALA A 103 8.09 10.29 -0.17
C ALA A 103 9.24 11.28 -0.50
N LEU A 104 10.11 10.93 -1.45
CA LEU A 104 11.25 11.75 -1.89
C LEU A 104 10.91 12.77 -3.01
N SER A 105 9.64 12.99 -3.34
CA SER A 105 9.25 13.87 -4.46
C SER A 105 9.29 15.37 -4.13
N GLY A 106 9.51 15.75 -2.86
CA GLY A 106 9.54 17.14 -2.41
C GLY A 106 10.79 17.90 -2.85
N LYS A 107 10.82 18.45 -4.07
CA LYS A 107 12.01 19.13 -4.65
C LYS A 107 12.68 20.20 -3.75
N THR A 108 11.90 20.89 -2.92
CA THR A 108 12.36 21.99 -2.04
C THR A 108 12.45 21.60 -0.56
N THR A 109 12.06 20.37 -0.20
CA THR A 109 12.00 19.90 1.18
C THR A 109 12.73 18.58 1.40
N TRP A 110 13.15 17.86 0.34
CA TRP A 110 13.74 16.53 0.43
C TRP A 110 14.99 16.47 1.32
N ASP A 111 15.76 17.55 1.43
CA ASP A 111 16.99 17.65 2.24
C ASP A 111 16.80 18.39 3.57
N ARG A 112 15.57 18.79 3.90
CA ARG A 112 15.24 19.58 5.10
C ARG A 112 14.56 18.76 6.20
N MET A 113 14.39 17.46 5.98
CA MET A 113 13.64 16.53 6.84
C MET A 113 14.07 15.09 6.57
N ASN A 114 13.85 14.20 7.54
CA ASN A 114 14.14 12.79 7.43
C ASN A 114 12.95 12.02 6.80
N HIS A 115 13.25 11.19 5.81
CA HIS A 115 12.30 10.32 5.12
C HIS A 115 12.50 8.87 5.58
N ILE A 116 11.61 8.40 6.46
CA ILE A 116 11.67 7.05 7.02
C ILE A 116 10.86 6.10 6.14
N VAL A 117 11.56 5.41 5.25
CA VAL A 117 10.96 4.49 4.28
C VAL A 117 10.63 3.16 4.96
N CYS A 118 9.36 2.77 4.90
CA CYS A 118 8.84 1.51 5.42
C CYS A 118 8.11 0.74 4.31
N ASP A 119 8.02 -0.59 4.45
CA ASP A 119 7.17 -1.42 3.58
C ASP A 119 5.85 -1.73 4.29
N CYS A 120 5.12 -0.67 4.63
CA CYS A 120 3.81 -0.78 5.26
C CYS A 120 2.71 -0.66 4.21
N THR A 121 1.70 -1.52 4.31
CA THR A 121 0.47 -1.39 3.53
C THR A 121 -0.69 -1.18 4.49
N ILE A 122 -1.24 0.03 4.52
CA ILE A 122 -2.31 0.43 5.44
C ILE A 122 -3.62 0.54 4.66
N GLU A 123 -4.68 -0.10 5.18
CA GLU A 123 -6.05 0.13 4.72
C GLU A 123 -6.67 1.23 5.59
N TYR A 124 -6.99 2.36 4.97
CA TYR A 124 -7.59 3.52 5.64
C TYR A 124 -9.11 3.34 5.77
N GLU A 125 -9.77 4.11 6.63
CA GLU A 125 -11.21 3.96 6.91
C GLU A 125 -12.14 4.09 5.68
N ASN A 126 -11.68 4.72 4.60
CA ASN A 126 -12.39 4.84 3.33
C ASN A 126 -12.21 3.60 2.42
N GLY A 127 -11.49 2.58 2.89
CA GLY A 127 -11.15 1.36 2.17
C GLY A 127 -9.98 1.50 1.18
N ALA A 128 -9.30 2.66 1.16
CA ALA A 128 -8.12 2.84 0.34
C ALA A 128 -6.94 2.09 0.97
N THR A 129 -6.27 1.27 0.18
CA THR A 129 -5.03 0.60 0.58
C THR A 129 -3.84 1.37 0.01
N VAL A 130 -3.01 1.95 0.88
CA VAL A 130 -1.86 2.77 0.47
C VAL A 130 -0.57 2.17 1.03
N LYS A 131 0.50 2.22 0.23
CA LYS A 131 1.85 1.98 0.71
C LYS A 131 2.32 3.22 1.47
N THR A 132 2.55 3.07 2.77
CA THR A 132 2.77 4.21 3.65
C THR A 132 4.16 4.16 4.27
N SER A 133 4.88 5.27 4.16
CA SER A 133 6.13 5.60 4.84
C SER A 133 5.91 6.87 5.67
N PHE A 134 6.98 7.43 6.23
CA PHE A 134 6.88 8.59 7.11
C PHE A 134 7.91 9.65 6.76
N ILE A 135 7.59 10.90 7.08
CA ILE A 135 8.46 12.05 6.93
C ILE A 135 8.47 12.80 8.26
N THR A 136 9.65 13.22 8.73
CA THR A 136 9.78 13.86 10.04
C THR A 136 10.81 14.98 10.06
N SER A 137 10.56 16.00 10.89
CA SER A 137 11.52 17.06 11.17
C SER A 137 12.62 16.66 12.17
N PHE A 138 12.53 15.48 12.77
CA PHE A 138 13.56 14.96 13.68
C PHE A 138 14.75 14.40 12.90
N GLU A 139 15.90 14.30 13.56
CA GLU A 139 17.16 13.80 12.97
C GLU A 139 17.52 14.55 11.67
N PRO A 140 17.62 15.89 11.70
CA PRO A 140 17.77 16.73 10.50
C PRO A 140 19.07 16.47 9.72
N GLU A 141 20.04 15.77 10.32
CA GLU A 141 21.26 15.28 9.67
C GLU A 141 21.01 14.09 8.72
N THR A 142 19.88 13.40 8.87
CA THR A 142 19.51 12.22 8.08
C THR A 142 18.44 12.58 7.08
N VAL A 143 18.76 12.51 5.77
CA VAL A 143 17.78 12.78 4.71
C VAL A 143 16.79 11.65 4.54
N ALA A 144 17.26 10.40 4.60
CA ALA A 144 16.41 9.23 4.45
C ALA A 144 17.02 8.03 5.15
N GLU A 145 16.15 7.21 5.75
CA GLU A 145 16.51 5.93 6.36
C GLU A 145 15.42 4.89 6.09
N THR A 146 15.69 3.64 6.47
CA THR A 146 14.67 2.59 6.49
C THR A 146 14.42 2.16 7.93
N SER A 147 13.17 1.83 8.27
CA SER A 147 12.83 1.33 9.61
C SER A 147 12.17 -0.05 9.55
N PRO A 148 12.96 -1.14 9.64
CA PRO A 148 12.42 -2.49 9.75
C PRO A 148 11.56 -2.70 11.01
N GLU A 149 11.90 -2.01 12.11
CA GLU A 149 11.13 -2.07 13.36
C GLU A 149 9.73 -1.51 13.17
N LEU A 150 9.62 -0.28 12.66
CA LEU A 150 8.32 0.36 12.41
C LEU A 150 7.52 -0.41 11.35
N THR A 151 8.19 -0.90 10.31
CA THR A 151 7.58 -1.78 9.29
C THR A 151 6.92 -2.99 9.93
N LYS A 152 7.65 -3.68 10.83
CA LYS A 152 7.12 -4.86 11.53
C LYS A 152 5.94 -4.50 12.43
N LEU A 153 6.05 -3.46 13.24
CA LEU A 153 5.00 -3.04 14.17
C LEU A 153 3.68 -2.72 13.45
N VAL A 154 3.75 -1.95 12.37
CA VAL A 154 2.56 -1.60 11.58
C VAL A 154 1.99 -2.83 10.89
N ASN A 155 2.82 -3.67 10.26
CA ASN A 155 2.34 -4.85 9.53
C ASN A 155 1.74 -5.93 10.46
N ASP A 156 2.33 -6.16 11.63
CA ASP A 156 1.78 -7.08 12.64
C ASP A 156 0.40 -6.60 13.12
N THR A 157 0.24 -5.28 13.32
CA THR A 157 -1.04 -4.67 13.71
C THR A 157 -2.08 -4.74 12.59
N THR A 158 -1.69 -4.45 11.35
CA THR A 158 -2.56 -4.60 10.18
C THR A 158 -3.04 -6.04 10.02
N GLU A 159 -2.16 -7.03 10.16
CA GLU A 159 -2.53 -8.44 10.05
C GLU A 159 -3.45 -8.87 11.20
N LYS A 160 -3.24 -8.37 12.42
CA LYS A 160 -4.15 -8.59 13.55
C LYS A 160 -5.55 -8.04 13.26
N LEU A 161 -5.66 -6.78 12.84
CA LEU A 161 -6.94 -6.16 12.46
C LEU A 161 -7.62 -6.92 11.32
N ARG A 162 -6.83 -7.38 10.34
CA ARG A 162 -7.33 -8.20 9.25
C ARG A 162 -7.88 -9.53 9.75
N GLN A 163 -7.21 -10.21 10.68
CA GLN A 163 -7.67 -11.48 11.23
C GLN A 163 -8.95 -11.33 12.07
N GLU A 164 -9.09 -10.21 12.78
CA GLU A 164 -10.28 -9.87 13.55
C GLU A 164 -11.48 -9.57 12.64
N ASN A 165 -11.25 -8.86 11.54
CA ASN A 165 -12.30 -8.49 10.57
C ASN A 165 -12.58 -9.54 9.50
N ALA A 166 -11.63 -10.44 9.22
CA ALA A 166 -11.78 -11.45 8.19
C ALA A 166 -12.67 -12.60 8.67
N ARG A 167 -13.77 -12.85 7.94
CA ARG A 167 -14.32 -14.20 7.85
C ARG A 167 -13.18 -15.10 7.35
N LYS A 168 -12.74 -16.07 8.19
CA LYS A 168 -11.73 -17.07 7.84
C LYS A 168 -12.19 -17.89 6.62
N LEU A 169 -11.91 -17.38 5.42
CA LEU A 169 -11.98 -18.14 4.19
C LEU A 169 -10.69 -18.96 4.12
N SER A 170 -10.82 -20.26 4.34
CA SER A 170 -9.71 -21.19 4.16
C SER A 170 -9.14 -21.02 2.75
N LYS A 171 -7.85 -20.73 2.66
CA LYS A 171 -7.11 -20.86 1.39
C LYS A 171 -6.98 -22.36 1.10
N TYR A 172 -7.41 -22.77 -0.09
CA TYR A 172 -7.25 -24.13 -0.56
C TYR A 172 -6.22 -24.14 -1.68
N ASP A 173 -5.25 -25.03 -1.56
CA ASP A 173 -4.40 -25.40 -2.67
C ASP A 173 -5.05 -26.55 -3.44
N TYR A 174 -4.87 -26.59 -4.76
CA TYR A 174 -5.47 -27.59 -5.61
C TYR A 174 -4.39 -28.41 -6.32
N PRO A 175 -4.62 -29.71 -6.57
CA PRO A 175 -3.72 -30.53 -7.38
C PRO A 175 -3.48 -29.92 -8.77
N ASP A 176 -2.35 -30.26 -9.39
CA ASP A 176 -1.98 -29.73 -10.72
C ASP A 176 -3.01 -30.03 -11.81
N HIS A 177 -3.73 -31.13 -11.66
CA HIS A 177 -4.83 -31.55 -12.53
C HIS A 177 -6.07 -30.66 -12.41
N ILE A 178 -6.08 -29.67 -11.53
CA ILE A 178 -7.15 -28.69 -11.45
C ILE A 178 -6.67 -27.34 -11.94
N VAL A 179 -7.42 -26.75 -12.86
CA VAL A 179 -7.27 -25.35 -13.24
C VAL A 179 -8.56 -24.58 -13.00
N THR A 180 -8.43 -23.39 -12.43
CA THR A 180 -9.54 -22.46 -12.20
C THR A 180 -9.39 -21.22 -13.10
N ALA A 181 -10.47 -20.46 -13.26
CA ALA A 181 -10.42 -19.21 -14.01
C ALA A 181 -9.39 -18.21 -13.42
N ALA A 182 -9.24 -18.17 -12.09
CA ALA A 182 -8.27 -17.31 -11.42
C ALA A 182 -6.81 -17.70 -11.76
N MET A 183 -6.51 -19.00 -11.83
CA MET A 183 -5.19 -19.49 -12.26
C MET A 183 -4.90 -19.09 -13.71
N MET A 184 -5.87 -19.27 -14.61
CA MET A 184 -5.73 -18.87 -16.03
C MET A 184 -5.60 -17.36 -16.19
N GLN A 185 -6.32 -16.57 -15.38
CA GLN A 185 -6.21 -15.11 -15.38
C GLN A 185 -4.79 -14.65 -15.02
N LYS A 186 -4.14 -15.32 -14.05
CA LYS A 186 -2.75 -15.04 -13.69
C LYS A 186 -1.80 -15.31 -14.86
N MET A 187 -1.94 -16.44 -15.55
CA MET A 187 -1.14 -16.75 -16.74
C MET A 187 -1.33 -15.69 -17.84
N ALA A 188 -2.58 -15.30 -18.13
CA ALA A 188 -2.89 -14.29 -19.12
C ALA A 188 -2.28 -12.92 -18.80
N ARG A 189 -2.28 -12.53 -17.51
CA ARG A 189 -1.68 -11.28 -17.04
C ARG A 189 -0.20 -11.17 -17.40
N TYR A 190 0.56 -12.27 -17.27
CA TYR A 190 1.99 -12.32 -17.58
C TYR A 190 2.27 -12.72 -19.04
N GLY A 191 1.28 -12.56 -19.93
CA GLY A 191 1.44 -12.83 -21.36
C GLY A 191 1.74 -14.29 -21.67
N VAL A 192 1.26 -15.23 -20.85
CA VAL A 192 1.37 -16.67 -21.10
C VAL A 192 0.08 -17.18 -21.72
N HIS A 193 0.19 -17.70 -22.94
CA HIS A 193 -0.93 -18.31 -23.65
C HIS A 193 -1.12 -19.77 -23.21
N PHE A 194 -2.15 -20.02 -22.39
CA PHE A 194 -2.52 -21.36 -21.94
C PHE A 194 -3.91 -21.75 -22.47
N ARG A 195 -4.01 -22.95 -23.05
CA ARG A 195 -5.26 -23.51 -23.59
C ARG A 195 -5.49 -24.94 -23.13
N VAL A 196 -6.75 -25.26 -22.85
CA VAL A 196 -7.23 -26.60 -22.51
C VAL A 196 -8.21 -27.03 -23.60
N ARG A 197 -7.96 -28.17 -24.25
CA ARG A 197 -8.91 -28.67 -25.26
C ARG A 197 -10.09 -29.37 -24.60
N ARG A 198 -11.22 -29.42 -25.30
CA ARG A 198 -12.47 -29.96 -24.74
C ARG A 198 -12.32 -31.42 -24.32
N GLU A 199 -11.59 -32.20 -25.10
CA GLU A 199 -11.30 -33.62 -24.88
C GLU A 199 -10.31 -33.89 -23.73
N GLU A 200 -9.59 -32.88 -23.26
CA GLU A 200 -8.57 -33.00 -22.22
C GLU A 200 -9.08 -32.57 -20.84
N CYS A 201 -10.37 -32.27 -20.71
CA CYS A 201 -10.90 -31.77 -19.45
C CYS A 201 -12.35 -32.15 -19.16
N GLN A 202 -12.67 -32.14 -17.87
CA GLN A 202 -14.04 -32.24 -17.38
C GLN A 202 -14.34 -31.11 -16.41
N HIS A 203 -15.53 -30.51 -16.53
CA HIS A 203 -15.98 -29.50 -15.60
C HIS A 203 -16.29 -30.12 -14.22
N VAL A 204 -15.69 -29.56 -13.16
CA VAL A 204 -15.83 -30.04 -11.79
C VAL A 204 -16.15 -28.89 -10.83
N ARG A 205 -17.16 -29.08 -9.98
CA ARG A 205 -17.53 -28.11 -8.93
C ARG A 205 -16.90 -28.43 -7.57
N SER A 206 -16.49 -29.67 -7.36
CA SER A 206 -15.83 -30.14 -6.14
C SER A 206 -15.01 -31.39 -6.43
N LEU A 207 -13.92 -31.57 -5.70
CA LEU A 207 -13.21 -32.84 -5.60
C LEU A 207 -13.90 -33.75 -4.59
N ASP A 208 -13.76 -35.07 -4.71
CA ASP A 208 -14.34 -35.99 -3.72
C ASP A 208 -13.79 -35.75 -2.31
N ALA A 209 -12.51 -35.40 -2.19
CA ALA A 209 -11.91 -34.95 -0.93
C ALA A 209 -12.60 -33.70 -0.35
N GLN A 210 -13.07 -32.77 -1.20
CA GLN A 210 -13.83 -31.61 -0.76
C GLN A 210 -15.29 -31.95 -0.41
N ARG A 211 -15.88 -32.94 -1.07
CA ARG A 211 -17.24 -33.41 -0.75
C ARG A 211 -17.33 -33.97 0.66
N ALA A 212 -16.31 -34.72 1.10
CA ALA A 212 -16.20 -35.19 2.48
C ALA A 212 -16.24 -34.03 3.50
N MET A 213 -15.71 -32.87 3.13
CA MET A 213 -15.70 -31.65 3.94
C MET A 213 -16.89 -30.70 3.65
N LYS A 214 -17.84 -31.09 2.80
CA LYS A 214 -18.94 -30.24 2.31
C LYS A 214 -18.46 -28.91 1.70
N LYS A 215 -17.31 -28.93 1.01
CA LYS A 215 -16.70 -27.78 0.32
C LYS A 215 -16.79 -27.93 -1.20
N THR A 216 -16.61 -26.81 -1.90
CA THR A 216 -16.61 -26.73 -3.36
C THR A 216 -15.43 -25.89 -3.85
N ILE A 217 -15.02 -26.09 -5.10
CA ILE A 217 -14.09 -25.21 -5.79
C ILE A 217 -14.77 -23.86 -5.98
N TYR A 218 -14.15 -22.78 -5.51
CA TYR A 218 -14.68 -21.44 -5.66
C TYR A 218 -14.80 -21.08 -7.15
N GLY A 219 -16.02 -20.83 -7.62
CA GLY A 219 -16.31 -20.56 -9.04
C GLY A 219 -16.33 -21.80 -9.97
N ALA A 220 -15.97 -22.99 -9.48
CA ALA A 220 -15.69 -24.22 -10.24
C ALA A 220 -14.33 -24.24 -10.97
N GLY A 221 -13.96 -25.42 -11.49
CA GLY A 221 -12.71 -25.65 -12.20
C GLY A 221 -12.82 -26.73 -13.28
N LEU A 222 -11.72 -26.94 -13.99
CA LEU A 222 -11.56 -28.03 -14.94
C LEU A 222 -10.59 -29.06 -14.37
N LEU A 223 -11.02 -30.32 -14.33
CA LEU A 223 -10.16 -31.47 -14.11
C LEU A 223 -9.48 -31.81 -15.44
N LEU A 224 -8.16 -31.89 -15.43
CA LEU A 224 -7.30 -32.00 -16.60
C LEU A 224 -6.76 -33.43 -16.75
N SER A 225 -6.50 -33.84 -17.99
CA SER A 225 -5.64 -34.98 -18.29
C SER A 225 -4.19 -34.69 -17.88
N ASP A 226 -3.37 -35.73 -17.70
CA ASP A 226 -1.95 -35.58 -17.33
C ASP A 226 -1.18 -34.68 -18.32
N GLN A 227 -1.48 -34.82 -19.62
CA GLN A 227 -0.88 -33.98 -20.66
C GLN A 227 -1.26 -32.51 -20.52
N ALA A 228 -2.50 -32.21 -20.14
CA ALA A 228 -2.95 -30.83 -19.92
C ALA A 228 -2.41 -30.25 -18.60
N ALA A 229 -2.30 -31.07 -17.55
CA ALA A 229 -1.70 -30.68 -16.27
C ALA A 229 -0.20 -30.33 -16.41
N ALA A 230 0.57 -31.12 -17.17
CA ALA A 230 1.97 -30.82 -17.44
C ALA A 230 2.16 -29.47 -18.18
N ARG A 231 1.28 -29.17 -19.15
CA ARG A 231 1.29 -27.87 -19.84
C ARG A 231 0.90 -26.71 -18.91
N LYS A 232 -0.02 -26.94 -17.98
CA LYS A 232 -0.39 -25.95 -16.95
C LYS A 232 0.82 -25.59 -16.10
N GLN A 233 1.55 -26.59 -15.59
CA GLN A 233 2.76 -26.35 -14.79
C GLN A 233 3.81 -25.52 -15.55
N ASN A 234 4.06 -25.84 -16.82
CA ASN A 234 4.99 -25.08 -17.64
C ASN A 234 4.52 -23.62 -17.86
N ALA A 235 3.22 -23.42 -18.07
CA ALA A 235 2.64 -22.09 -18.19
C ALA A 235 2.74 -21.28 -16.88
N GLU A 236 2.57 -21.92 -15.72
CA GLU A 236 2.71 -21.26 -14.41
C GLU A 236 4.16 -20.87 -14.11
N LYS A 237 5.14 -21.71 -14.46
CA LYS A 237 6.56 -21.40 -14.34
C LYS A 237 6.95 -20.23 -15.23
N GLN A 238 6.55 -20.26 -16.50
CA GLN A 238 6.80 -19.16 -17.43
C GLN A 238 6.16 -17.84 -16.97
N ALA A 239 4.97 -17.91 -16.38
CA ALA A 239 4.30 -16.72 -15.83
C ALA A 239 5.04 -16.18 -14.59
N ALA A 240 5.63 -17.05 -13.77
CA ALA A 240 6.43 -16.66 -12.62
C ALA A 240 7.78 -16.05 -13.02
N GLU A 241 8.42 -16.56 -14.07
CA GLU A 241 9.69 -16.05 -14.62
C GLU A 241 9.50 -14.66 -15.25
N LYS A 242 8.47 -14.49 -16.10
CA LYS A 242 8.15 -13.19 -16.70
C LYS A 242 7.76 -12.13 -15.67
N ALA A 243 7.16 -12.53 -14.55
CA ALA A 243 6.87 -11.62 -13.45
C ALA A 243 8.13 -11.01 -12.81
N ALA A 244 9.30 -11.64 -13.00
CA ALA A 244 10.58 -11.19 -12.46
C ALA A 244 11.42 -10.36 -13.45
N GLU A 245 11.15 -10.43 -14.76
CA GLU A 245 11.98 -9.82 -15.81
C GLU A 245 11.62 -8.37 -16.18
N ASP A 246 10.46 -7.85 -15.76
CA ASP A 246 9.98 -6.50 -16.15
C ASP A 246 10.65 -5.35 -15.36
N THR A 247 11.99 -5.34 -15.29
CA THR A 247 12.76 -4.25 -14.67
C THR A 247 13.54 -3.47 -15.74
N ILE A 248 13.12 -2.24 -16.01
CA ILE A 248 13.91 -1.29 -16.81
C ILE A 248 14.92 -0.64 -15.87
N CYS A 249 16.21 -0.90 -16.09
CA CYS A 249 17.30 -0.27 -15.36
C CYS A 249 17.69 1.06 -16.03
N TYR A 250 17.83 2.11 -15.23
CA TYR A 250 18.34 3.42 -15.66
C TYR A 250 19.80 3.59 -15.17
N GLU A 251 20.64 4.26 -15.97
CA GLU A 251 22.04 4.54 -15.64
C GLU A 251 22.23 6.00 -15.21
N LEU A 252 23.17 6.24 -14.30
CA LEU A 252 23.59 7.60 -13.91
C LEU A 252 24.32 8.28 -15.08
N SER A 253 23.91 9.52 -15.37
CA SER A 253 24.58 10.41 -16.32
C SER A 253 25.95 10.88 -15.81
N GLU A 254 26.78 11.42 -16.71
CA GLU A 254 28.11 11.96 -16.38
C GLU A 254 28.03 13.04 -15.30
N ARG A 255 27.08 13.97 -15.42
CA ARG A 255 26.80 15.01 -14.42
C ARG A 255 26.45 14.43 -13.05
N GLU A 256 25.65 13.37 -12.98
CA GLU A 256 25.28 12.74 -11.70
C GLU A 256 26.46 11.99 -11.08
N ARG A 257 27.35 11.42 -11.91
CA ARG A 257 28.59 10.79 -11.44
C ARG A 257 29.58 11.81 -10.86
N GLU A 258 29.71 12.99 -11.48
CA GLU A 258 30.51 14.10 -10.92
C GLU A 258 29.99 14.57 -9.56
N LEU A 259 28.66 14.69 -9.40
CA LEU A 259 28.03 15.02 -8.12
C LEU A 259 28.34 13.97 -7.04
N VAL A 260 28.31 12.68 -7.38
CA VAL A 260 28.69 11.61 -6.45
C VAL A 260 30.16 11.73 -6.03
N GLU A 261 31.07 12.10 -6.94
CA GLU A 261 32.49 12.32 -6.59
C GLU A 261 32.69 13.53 -5.66
N GLU A 262 31.94 14.61 -5.83
CA GLU A 262 31.96 15.77 -4.93
C GLU A 262 31.44 15.41 -3.53
N LEU A 263 30.35 14.63 -3.46
CA LEU A 263 29.81 14.13 -2.19
C LEU A 263 30.83 13.28 -1.44
N ASN A 264 31.54 12.38 -2.13
CA ASN A 264 32.58 11.52 -1.53
C ASN A 264 33.75 12.32 -0.92
N LYS A 265 34.12 13.46 -1.52
CA LYS A 265 35.17 14.35 -0.98
C LYS A 265 34.71 15.07 0.29
N SER A 266 33.40 15.30 0.42
CA SER A 266 32.79 16.02 1.53
C SER A 266 32.65 15.17 2.80
N THR A 267 32.75 13.84 2.69
CA THR A 267 32.68 12.88 3.82
C THR A 267 34.05 12.57 4.45
N LEU A 268 35.14 13.13 3.91
CA LEU A 268 36.54 12.85 4.32
C LEU A 268 37.11 13.86 5.34
N TYR A 269 36.28 14.71 5.94
CA TYR A 269 36.63 15.65 7.01
C TYR A 269 35.65 15.51 8.19
#